data_AF-A0A514E973-F1
#
_entry.id   AF-A0A514E973-F1
#
_cell.length_a   1.000
_cell.length_b   1.000
_cell.length_c   1.000
_cell.angle_alpha   90.00
_cell.angle_beta   90.00
_cell.angle_gamma   90.00
#
_symmetry.space_group_name_H-M   'P 1'
#
loop_
_entity.id
_entity.type
_entity.pdbx_description
1 polymer ?
#
loop_
_entity_poly.entity_id
_entity_poly.type
_entity_poly.pdbx_seq_one_letter_code
_entity_poly.pdbx_strand_id
1 'polypeptide(L)'
;MSSPNLDLGVIGNGSFGALVDKQARVVWSCLPAFDGDPAFCALLSPRDHAGGDFSIELEDFVDSEQHYLANTAILRTVLRDAHGGAVEVIDFAPRWRNHGRFYRPVSIIRQVRPLAGNPRIRVLARPLADWGARKPESTWGSNHVRWLLPDFTLRLTTDVPVRFIRDELPFVLSHPVNLMLGVDESLTRSLTGYIQEAQERTEEYWREWVRYLSVPLDWQDAVIRSAITLKLCQYEDSGAIIAAMTTSIPEAPDTPRNWDYRYCWLRDAAFVVRALNRLGATRTMEQFLGYIFNIATTDGSLQPLYGIGFEAALEEHEVPSLAGYRGMGPVRRGNLAWIQKQHDVYGSVVLASTQLFFDLRLKDPGDADTFLRLEPLGEHAFALHDVPDAGLWEFRGRAEVHTYTSAMCWAACDRLAKIAARLGLDARVAYWRKRADSIHARVLAESWSAERGHFTDTFNGHRLDASLLLLADIGFIAPDDARFVATVEAIGRELKHGDALYRYVAPDDFGEPETSFTICTFWYIDALAAIGRKDEARELFERILARRNHLGLLSEDLAFDNGEAWGNFPQTYSHVGLIIAAMRLSRSWQEAS
;
A
#
# COMPACT_ATOMS: atom_id res chain seq x y z
N MET A 1 20.35 -8.23 19.28
CA MET A 1 19.52 -8.04 18.07
C MET A 1 19.46 -6.55 17.81
N SER A 2 19.60 -6.09 16.57
CA SER A 2 19.37 -4.69 16.21
C SER A 2 17.91 -4.32 16.51
N SER A 3 17.67 -3.06 16.86
CA SER A 3 16.30 -2.54 16.99
C SER A 3 15.55 -2.73 15.66
N PRO A 4 14.27 -3.16 15.65
CA PRO A 4 13.45 -3.22 14.43
C PRO A 4 13.50 -1.92 13.64
N ASN A 5 13.53 -1.98 12.31
CA ASN A 5 13.42 -0.81 11.44
C ASN A 5 12.61 -1.14 10.18
N LEU A 6 12.30 -0.12 9.36
CA LEU A 6 11.58 -0.28 8.09
C LEU A 6 12.51 -0.44 6.87
N ASP A 7 13.78 -0.81 7.09
CA ASP A 7 14.67 -1.28 6.03
C ASP A 7 14.31 -2.72 5.65
N LEU A 8 13.07 -2.90 5.20
CA LEU A 8 12.46 -4.18 4.88
C LEU A 8 12.22 -4.30 3.37
N GLY A 9 12.44 -5.50 2.84
CA GLY A 9 11.98 -5.90 1.51
C GLY A 9 10.62 -6.57 1.57
N VAL A 10 9.81 -6.35 0.55
CA VAL A 10 8.49 -6.96 0.38
C VAL A 10 8.57 -8.10 -0.64
N ILE A 11 8.02 -9.26 -0.30
CA ILE A 11 7.69 -10.34 -1.24
C ILE A 11 6.19 -10.65 -1.15
N GLY A 12 5.61 -11.17 -2.22
CA GLY A 12 4.19 -11.54 -2.25
C GLY A 12 3.74 -11.89 -3.66
N ASN A 13 2.46 -12.28 -3.78
CA ASN A 13 1.89 -12.68 -5.07
C ASN A 13 0.44 -12.22 -5.28
N GLY A 14 -0.07 -11.33 -4.42
CA GLY A 14 -1.44 -10.83 -4.46
C GLY A 14 -2.47 -11.71 -3.77
N SER A 15 -2.06 -12.83 -3.15
CA SER A 15 -2.87 -13.55 -2.17
C SER A 15 -2.43 -13.25 -0.74
N PHE A 16 -1.13 -13.01 -0.54
CA PHE A 16 -0.53 -12.62 0.74
C PHE A 16 0.75 -11.80 0.49
N GLY A 17 1.34 -11.29 1.57
CA GLY A 17 2.65 -10.62 1.56
C GLY A 17 3.51 -10.99 2.77
N ALA A 18 4.81 -10.77 2.65
CA ALA A 18 5.78 -10.94 3.73
C ALA A 18 6.88 -9.86 3.67
N LEU A 19 7.35 -9.43 4.83
CA LEU A 19 8.43 -8.46 4.97
C LEU A 19 9.70 -9.13 5.47
N VAL A 20 10.81 -8.85 4.79
CA VAL A 20 12.12 -9.47 4.98
C VAL A 20 13.13 -8.40 5.38
N ASP A 21 13.82 -8.56 6.51
CA ASP A 21 14.86 -7.62 6.94
C ASP A 21 16.20 -7.84 6.19
N LYS A 22 17.17 -6.95 6.44
CA LYS A 22 18.52 -7.02 5.84
C LYS A 22 19.29 -8.30 6.19
N GLN A 23 18.90 -9.00 7.26
CA GLN A 23 19.51 -10.26 7.70
C GLN A 23 18.77 -11.49 7.15
N ALA A 24 17.93 -11.32 6.12
CA ALA A 24 17.11 -12.37 5.54
C ALA A 24 16.16 -13.03 6.56
N ARG A 25 15.57 -12.24 7.46
CA ARG A 25 14.53 -12.72 8.38
C ARG A 25 13.18 -12.25 7.87
N VAL A 26 12.24 -13.17 7.69
CA VAL A 26 10.83 -12.81 7.52
C VAL A 26 10.32 -12.39 8.90
N VAL A 27 10.08 -11.09 9.08
CA VAL A 27 9.70 -10.51 10.38
C VAL A 27 8.21 -10.17 10.47
N TRP A 28 7.52 -10.17 9.34
CA TRP A 28 6.09 -9.92 9.25
C TRP A 28 5.48 -10.73 8.10
N SER A 29 4.42 -11.50 8.37
CA SER A 29 3.56 -12.09 7.34
C SER A 29 2.27 -12.57 7.97
N CYS A 30 1.15 -12.06 7.44
CA CYS A 30 -0.19 -12.54 7.79
C CYS A 30 -0.56 -13.66 6.82
N LEU A 31 -1.06 -14.78 7.35
CA LEU A 31 -1.40 -15.96 6.57
C LEU A 31 -2.81 -16.44 6.95
N PRO A 32 -3.63 -16.89 5.99
CA PRO A 32 -3.30 -17.06 4.57
C PRO A 32 -3.41 -15.79 3.71
N ALA A 33 -3.92 -14.69 4.25
CA ALA A 33 -4.13 -13.42 3.54
C ALA A 33 -3.73 -12.21 4.41
N PHE A 34 -3.82 -11.00 3.86
CA PHE A 34 -3.34 -9.77 4.52
C PHE A 34 -3.99 -9.49 5.89
N ASP A 35 -5.27 -9.81 6.04
CA ASP A 35 -6.03 -9.64 7.28
C ASP A 35 -6.00 -10.86 8.21
N GLY A 36 -5.30 -11.93 7.80
CA GLY A 36 -5.14 -13.16 8.56
C GLY A 36 -4.28 -13.00 9.83
N ASP A 37 -4.08 -14.12 10.52
CA ASP A 37 -3.24 -14.17 11.73
C ASP A 37 -1.77 -13.91 11.35
N PRO A 38 -1.06 -13.01 12.07
CA PRO A 38 0.34 -12.71 11.77
C PRO A 38 1.25 -13.83 12.29
N ALA A 39 1.31 -14.93 11.51
CA ALA A 39 2.14 -16.09 11.81
C ALA A 39 3.61 -15.69 12.03
N PHE A 40 4.08 -14.69 11.28
CA PHE A 40 5.31 -13.98 11.57
C PHE A 40 4.97 -12.56 12.02
N CYS A 41 5.29 -12.23 13.27
CA CYS A 41 4.96 -10.98 13.95
C CYS A 41 6.15 -10.37 14.71
N ALA A 42 7.39 -10.81 14.45
CA ALA A 42 8.59 -10.29 15.11
C ALA A 42 8.76 -8.77 14.98
N LEU A 43 8.22 -8.17 13.91
CA LEU A 43 8.18 -6.71 13.72
C LEU A 43 7.45 -5.97 14.86
N LEU A 44 6.44 -6.60 15.47
CA LEU A 44 5.63 -6.05 16.57
C LEU A 44 6.01 -6.62 17.94
N SER A 45 7.21 -7.22 18.04
CA SER A 45 7.82 -7.64 19.31
C SER A 45 6.91 -8.52 20.20
N PRO A 46 6.72 -9.81 19.86
CA PRO A 46 5.93 -10.73 20.68
C PRO A 46 6.42 -10.80 22.14
N ARG A 47 5.48 -10.75 23.10
CA ARG A 47 5.80 -10.71 24.54
C ARG A 47 5.97 -12.10 25.15
N ASP A 48 4.98 -12.97 24.91
CA ASP A 48 4.82 -14.20 25.68
C ASP A 48 5.73 -15.33 25.19
N HIS A 49 6.15 -15.25 23.93
CA HIS A 49 6.89 -16.29 23.24
C HIS A 49 7.98 -15.71 22.35
N ALA A 50 9.20 -16.23 22.49
CA ALA A 50 10.22 -16.05 21.46
C ALA A 50 9.76 -16.69 20.15
N GLY A 51 9.92 -15.98 19.03
CA GLY A 51 9.51 -16.40 17.70
C GLY A 51 8.86 -15.27 16.92
N GLY A 52 7.95 -15.63 16.02
CA GLY A 52 7.29 -14.71 15.10
C GLY A 52 8.14 -14.41 13.87
N ASP A 53 9.08 -15.27 13.52
CA ASP A 53 9.98 -15.08 12.38
C ASP A 53 10.34 -16.36 11.64
N PHE A 54 10.77 -16.18 10.39
CA PHE A 54 11.43 -17.22 9.59
C PHE A 54 12.80 -16.72 9.15
N SER A 55 13.86 -17.24 9.75
CA SER A 55 15.22 -16.69 9.68
C SER A 55 16.24 -17.67 9.12
N ILE A 56 17.20 -17.15 8.35
CA ILE A 56 18.44 -17.82 7.99
C ILE A 56 19.57 -17.11 8.74
N GLU A 57 20.01 -17.66 9.86
CA GLU A 57 21.09 -17.07 10.64
C GLU A 57 22.44 -17.58 10.14
N LEU A 58 23.38 -16.66 9.88
CA LEU A 58 24.78 -16.97 9.59
C LEU A 58 25.61 -16.81 10.87
N GLU A 59 26.38 -17.83 11.24
CA GLU A 59 27.34 -17.78 12.34
C GLU A 59 28.43 -16.74 12.02
N ASP A 60 28.85 -15.96 13.03
CA ASP A 60 29.82 -14.87 12.87
C ASP A 60 29.46 -13.83 11.79
N PHE A 61 28.15 -13.58 11.59
CA PHE A 61 27.62 -12.57 10.68
C PHE A 61 28.24 -11.18 10.93
N VAL A 62 28.69 -10.53 9.85
CA VAL A 62 29.27 -9.17 9.89
C VAL A 62 28.63 -8.19 8.91
N ASP A 63 28.11 -8.66 7.78
CA ASP A 63 27.61 -7.79 6.72
C ASP A 63 26.50 -8.45 5.89
N SER A 64 25.60 -7.62 5.36
CA SER A 64 24.53 -8.05 4.46
C SER A 64 24.35 -7.09 3.30
N GLU A 65 24.11 -7.63 2.11
CA GLU A 65 23.70 -6.90 0.92
C GLU A 65 22.34 -7.41 0.45
N GLN A 66 21.42 -6.52 0.10
CA GLN A 66 20.08 -6.90 -0.30
C GLN A 66 19.60 -6.07 -1.48
N HIS A 67 19.05 -6.73 -2.50
CA HIS A 67 18.44 -6.10 -3.66
C HIS A 67 17.38 -7.01 -4.29
N TYR A 68 16.47 -6.41 -5.05
CA TYR A 68 15.56 -7.17 -5.88
C TYR A 68 16.24 -7.64 -7.17
N LEU A 69 15.90 -8.83 -7.65
CA LEU A 69 16.22 -9.21 -9.02
C LEU A 69 15.51 -8.25 -9.97
N ALA A 70 16.23 -7.77 -10.98
CA ALA A 70 15.80 -6.68 -11.85
C ALA A 70 14.37 -6.89 -12.38
N ASN A 71 13.52 -5.89 -12.15
CA ASN A 71 12.11 -5.85 -12.58
C ASN A 71 11.25 -7.00 -12.04
N THR A 72 11.51 -7.46 -10.81
CA THR A 72 10.71 -8.51 -10.15
C THR A 72 10.34 -8.18 -8.71
N ALA A 73 9.50 -9.01 -8.10
CA ALA A 73 9.26 -9.08 -6.66
C ALA A 73 10.08 -10.21 -5.99
N ILE A 74 11.19 -10.62 -6.58
CA ILE A 74 12.09 -11.65 -6.04
C ILE A 74 13.25 -10.94 -5.34
N LEU A 75 13.40 -11.21 -4.05
CA LEU A 75 14.38 -10.56 -3.20
C LEU A 75 15.62 -11.44 -3.07
N ARG A 76 16.79 -10.85 -3.27
CA ARG A 76 18.09 -11.49 -3.06
C ARG A 76 18.77 -10.83 -1.87
N THR A 77 19.16 -11.64 -0.89
CA THR A 77 19.95 -11.21 0.26
C THR A 77 21.24 -12.02 0.30
N VAL A 78 22.39 -11.35 0.45
CA VAL A 78 23.70 -11.99 0.66
C VAL A 78 24.16 -11.67 2.07
N LEU A 79 24.44 -12.70 2.85
CA LEU A 79 24.99 -12.59 4.21
C LEU A 79 26.47 -12.99 4.18
N ARG A 80 27.31 -12.28 4.90
CA ARG A 80 28.76 -12.53 5.00
C ARG A 80 29.19 -12.70 6.45
N ASP A 81 30.10 -13.64 6.69
CA ASP A 81 30.69 -13.90 8.00
C ASP A 81 32.11 -13.29 8.12
N ALA A 82 32.62 -13.24 9.35
CA ALA A 82 33.94 -12.70 9.67
C ALA A 82 35.12 -13.52 9.10
N HIS A 83 34.85 -14.73 8.58
CA HIS A 83 35.84 -15.71 8.15
C HIS A 83 35.87 -15.90 6.62
N GLY A 84 35.17 -15.05 5.87
CA GLY A 84 35.13 -15.08 4.41
C GLY A 84 34.10 -16.06 3.84
N GLY A 85 33.23 -16.63 4.68
CA GLY A 85 32.05 -17.34 4.24
C GLY A 85 30.93 -16.39 3.82
N ALA A 86 30.18 -16.80 2.80
CA ALA A 86 29.07 -16.02 2.28
C ALA A 86 27.92 -16.92 1.84
N VAL A 87 26.69 -16.47 2.10
CA VAL A 87 25.44 -17.18 1.79
C VAL A 87 24.50 -16.27 1.01
N GLU A 88 23.92 -16.78 -0.07
CA GLU A 88 22.81 -16.15 -0.78
C GLU A 88 21.49 -16.74 -0.32
N VAL A 89 20.50 -15.87 -0.10
CA VAL A 89 19.10 -16.22 0.14
C VAL A 89 18.25 -15.56 -0.95
N ILE A 90 17.54 -16.36 -1.72
CA ILE A 90 16.54 -15.91 -2.70
C ILE A 90 15.15 -16.15 -2.11
N ASP A 91 14.41 -15.07 -1.89
CA ASP A 91 13.08 -15.04 -1.27
C ASP A 91 12.02 -14.59 -2.29
N PHE A 92 10.96 -15.38 -2.47
CA PHE A 92 9.84 -15.03 -3.34
C PHE A 92 8.55 -15.78 -3.02
N ALA A 93 7.44 -15.27 -3.55
CA ALA A 93 6.16 -15.97 -3.57
C ALA A 93 5.81 -16.39 -5.01
N PRO A 94 5.48 -17.67 -5.27
CA PRO A 94 5.09 -18.18 -6.59
C PRO A 94 4.01 -17.35 -7.28
N ARG A 95 4.24 -16.96 -8.53
CA ARG A 95 3.22 -16.29 -9.36
C ARG A 95 3.44 -16.46 -10.86
N TRP A 96 2.51 -17.09 -11.57
CA TRP A 96 2.53 -17.16 -13.04
C TRP A 96 1.17 -17.58 -13.63
N ARG A 97 1.03 -17.55 -14.96
CA ARG A 97 -0.14 -18.14 -15.64
C ARG A 97 0.06 -19.64 -15.85
N ASN A 98 -0.85 -20.46 -15.33
CA ASN A 98 -0.87 -21.91 -15.49
C ASN A 98 -2.26 -22.39 -15.96
N HIS A 99 -2.31 -23.12 -17.08
CA HIS A 99 -3.56 -23.65 -17.66
C HIS A 99 -4.71 -22.61 -17.74
N GLY A 100 -4.40 -21.40 -18.20
CA GLY A 100 -5.38 -20.32 -18.37
C GLY A 100 -5.75 -19.55 -17.09
N ARG A 101 -5.24 -19.96 -15.92
CA ARG A 101 -5.48 -19.29 -14.62
C ARG A 101 -4.19 -18.71 -14.06
N PHE A 102 -4.29 -17.79 -13.10
CA PHE A 102 -3.13 -17.39 -12.31
C PHE A 102 -2.89 -18.39 -11.21
N TYR A 103 -1.69 -18.94 -11.17
CA TYR A 103 -1.20 -19.74 -10.06
C TYR A 103 -0.44 -18.83 -9.11
N ARG A 104 -0.98 -18.66 -7.90
CA ARG A 104 -0.48 -17.77 -6.85
C ARG A 104 -0.75 -18.37 -5.45
N PRO A 105 -0.21 -19.55 -5.13
CA PRO A 105 -0.46 -20.21 -3.85
C PRO A 105 0.03 -19.34 -2.68
N VAL A 106 -0.56 -19.51 -1.50
CA VAL A 106 -0.03 -18.97 -0.26
C VAL A 106 1.25 -19.77 0.07
N SER A 107 2.39 -19.26 -0.38
CA SER A 107 3.68 -19.91 -0.16
C SER A 107 4.85 -18.93 -0.24
N ILE A 108 5.72 -18.99 0.77
CA ILE A 108 7.04 -18.36 0.81
C ILE A 108 8.06 -19.42 0.40
N ILE A 109 8.79 -19.15 -0.67
CA ILE A 109 9.90 -19.98 -1.12
C ILE A 109 11.21 -19.27 -0.81
N ARG A 110 12.14 -20.03 -0.22
CA ARG A 110 13.51 -19.58 0.07
C ARG A 110 14.51 -20.58 -0.51
N GLN A 111 15.47 -20.08 -1.27
CA GLN A 111 16.64 -20.86 -1.68
C GLN A 111 17.87 -20.31 -1.00
N VAL A 112 18.61 -21.18 -0.33
CA VAL A 112 19.80 -20.80 0.45
C VAL A 112 21.01 -21.48 -0.17
N ARG A 113 21.98 -20.70 -0.65
CA ARG A 113 23.12 -21.18 -1.44
C ARG A 113 24.44 -20.69 -0.84
N PRO A 114 25.45 -21.55 -0.68
CA PRO A 114 26.78 -21.07 -0.33
C PRO A 114 27.41 -20.36 -1.53
N LEU A 115 27.96 -19.16 -1.32
CA LEU A 115 28.69 -18.39 -2.33
C LEU A 115 30.20 -18.48 -2.18
N ALA A 116 30.68 -18.53 -0.94
CA ALA A 116 32.11 -18.60 -0.62
C ALA A 116 32.31 -19.27 0.74
N GLY A 117 33.50 -19.87 0.93
CA GLY A 117 33.89 -20.49 2.19
C GLY A 117 33.05 -21.71 2.58
N ASN A 118 32.97 -21.98 3.89
CA ASN A 118 32.17 -23.05 4.49
C ASN A 118 31.20 -22.46 5.51
N PRO A 119 30.21 -21.66 5.07
CA PRO A 119 29.37 -20.90 5.98
C PRO A 119 28.56 -21.85 6.87
N ARG A 120 28.46 -21.52 8.16
CA ARG A 120 27.65 -22.24 9.13
C ARG A 120 26.36 -21.48 9.37
N ILE A 121 25.23 -22.14 9.13
CA ILE A 121 23.91 -21.51 9.22
C ILE A 121 22.98 -22.22 10.20
N ARG A 122 21.97 -21.50 10.69
CA ARG A 122 20.77 -22.06 11.30
C ARG A 122 19.54 -21.66 10.49
N VAL A 123 18.58 -22.56 10.37
CA VAL A 123 17.27 -22.28 9.77
C VAL A 123 16.23 -22.30 10.88
N LEU A 124 15.63 -21.15 11.17
CA LEU A 124 14.65 -21.00 12.24
C LEU A 124 13.29 -20.68 11.63
N ALA A 125 12.31 -21.58 11.79
CA ALA A 125 10.93 -21.34 11.39
C ALA A 125 10.05 -21.37 12.65
N ARG A 126 9.70 -20.18 13.16
CA ARG A 126 9.05 -20.01 14.47
C ARG A 126 7.72 -19.27 14.32
N PRO A 127 6.73 -19.83 13.58
CA PRO A 127 5.44 -19.19 13.48
C PRO A 127 4.78 -19.14 14.87
N LEU A 128 4.04 -18.07 15.14
CA LEU A 128 3.15 -17.97 16.29
C LEU A 128 1.70 -18.00 15.82
N ALA A 129 0.79 -18.23 16.76
CA ALA A 129 -0.65 -18.26 16.54
C ALA A 129 -1.36 -17.27 17.47
N ASP A 130 -2.56 -16.84 17.08
CA ASP A 130 -3.41 -15.91 17.81
C ASP A 130 -2.64 -14.63 18.17
N TRP A 131 -2.12 -13.96 17.14
CA TRP A 131 -1.41 -12.70 17.32
C TRP A 131 -0.23 -12.79 18.29
N GLY A 132 0.55 -13.86 18.21
CA GLY A 132 1.72 -14.07 19.06
C GLY A 132 1.43 -14.66 20.44
N ALA A 133 0.16 -14.84 20.82
CA ALA A 133 -0.23 -15.31 22.15
C ALA A 133 0.07 -16.81 22.37
N ARG A 134 0.22 -17.59 21.30
CA ARG A 134 0.47 -19.04 21.40
C ARG A 134 1.57 -19.51 20.46
N LYS A 135 2.33 -20.51 20.91
CA LYS A 135 3.11 -21.37 20.01
C LYS A 135 2.19 -22.45 19.45
N PRO A 136 2.00 -22.55 18.12
CA PRO A 136 1.14 -23.57 17.53
C PRO A 136 1.68 -24.97 17.77
N GLU A 137 0.77 -25.93 17.90
CA GLU A 137 1.13 -27.35 17.90
C GLU A 137 1.85 -27.69 16.58
N SER A 138 2.83 -28.58 16.64
CA SER A 138 3.61 -28.97 15.47
C SER A 138 3.71 -30.48 15.31
N THR A 139 3.76 -30.91 14.05
CA THR A 139 4.05 -32.29 13.67
C THR A 139 5.10 -32.29 12.58
N TRP A 140 5.77 -33.41 12.33
CA TRP A 140 6.79 -33.49 11.30
C TRP A 140 6.82 -34.86 10.64
N GLY A 141 7.31 -34.90 9.42
CA GLY A 141 7.64 -36.13 8.69
C GLY A 141 9.12 -36.20 8.35
N SER A 142 9.47 -36.97 7.32
CA SER A 142 10.87 -37.15 6.90
C SER A 142 11.50 -35.90 6.28
N ASN A 143 10.68 -35.02 5.69
CA ASN A 143 11.12 -33.88 4.87
C ASN A 143 10.24 -32.63 5.07
N HIS A 144 9.42 -32.60 6.12
CA HIS A 144 8.52 -31.48 6.37
C HIS A 144 8.20 -31.30 7.86
N VAL A 145 7.89 -30.06 8.22
CA VAL A 145 7.33 -29.66 9.52
C VAL A 145 5.99 -28.98 9.25
N ARG A 146 5.00 -29.22 10.12
CA ARG A 146 3.69 -28.58 10.07
C ARG A 146 3.41 -27.85 11.38
N TRP A 147 2.73 -26.72 11.29
CA TRP A 147 2.21 -25.97 12.43
C TRP A 147 0.71 -25.76 12.25
N LEU A 148 -0.04 -26.08 13.31
CA LEU A 148 -1.49 -25.94 13.35
C LEU A 148 -1.84 -24.53 13.85
N LEU A 149 -2.10 -23.59 12.92
CA LEU A 149 -2.67 -22.28 13.26
C LEU A 149 -4.21 -22.41 13.35
N PRO A 150 -4.93 -21.39 13.88
CA PRO A 150 -6.38 -21.47 14.11
C PRO A 150 -7.19 -21.86 12.85
N ASP A 151 -6.96 -21.16 11.74
CA ASP A 151 -7.73 -21.32 10.50
C ASP A 151 -6.90 -21.89 9.34
N PHE A 152 -5.62 -22.19 9.59
CA PHE A 152 -4.67 -22.53 8.54
C PHE A 152 -3.59 -23.50 9.05
N THR A 153 -3.28 -24.55 8.30
CA THR A 153 -2.10 -25.38 8.61
C THR A 153 -0.94 -24.96 7.73
N LEU A 154 0.13 -24.51 8.37
CA LEU A 154 1.39 -24.21 7.69
C LEU A 154 2.20 -25.47 7.53
N ARG A 155 2.76 -25.67 6.34
CA ARG A 155 3.70 -26.75 6.04
C ARG A 155 4.99 -26.16 5.48
N LEU A 156 6.10 -26.47 6.12
CA LEU A 156 7.44 -26.29 5.56
C LEU A 156 7.91 -27.60 4.96
N THR A 157 8.06 -27.65 3.63
CA THR A 157 8.73 -28.76 2.93
C THR A 157 10.17 -28.35 2.61
N THR A 158 11.15 -29.21 2.93
CA THR A 158 12.57 -28.87 2.82
C THR A 158 13.46 -30.09 2.51
N ASP A 159 14.65 -29.82 1.98
CA ASP A 159 15.79 -30.75 1.88
C ASP A 159 16.77 -30.62 3.07
N VAL A 160 16.61 -29.61 3.94
CA VAL A 160 17.32 -29.54 5.23
C VAL A 160 16.83 -30.66 6.14
N PRO A 161 17.71 -31.38 6.85
CA PRO A 161 17.29 -32.37 7.83
C PRO A 161 16.29 -31.76 8.82
N VAL A 162 15.10 -32.36 8.93
CA VAL A 162 13.98 -31.84 9.74
C VAL A 162 14.39 -31.55 11.19
N ARG A 163 15.27 -32.38 11.74
CA ARG A 163 15.81 -32.20 13.11
C ARG A 163 16.60 -30.89 13.24
N PHE A 164 17.30 -30.45 12.20
CA PHE A 164 18.09 -29.20 12.24
C PHE A 164 17.18 -27.97 12.31
N ILE A 165 16.01 -28.03 11.71
CA ILE A 165 15.01 -26.95 11.80
C ILE A 165 14.29 -27.01 13.15
N ARG A 166 13.77 -28.19 13.51
CA ARG A 166 12.96 -28.37 14.73
C ARG A 166 13.75 -28.07 16.01
N ASP A 167 15.01 -28.47 16.05
CA ASP A 167 15.89 -28.28 17.20
C ASP A 167 16.83 -27.07 17.02
N GLU A 168 16.63 -26.25 15.97
CA GLU A 168 17.40 -25.02 15.67
C GLU A 168 18.93 -25.23 15.62
N LEU A 169 19.38 -26.36 15.05
CA LEU A 169 20.78 -26.78 15.08
C LEU A 169 21.60 -26.09 13.98
N PRO A 170 22.80 -25.58 14.29
CA PRO A 170 23.71 -25.03 13.29
C PRO A 170 24.36 -26.14 12.47
N PHE A 171 24.52 -25.92 11.17
CA PHE A 171 25.18 -26.85 10.25
C PHE A 171 25.96 -26.11 9.17
N VAL A 172 26.95 -26.79 8.58
CA VAL A 172 27.71 -26.25 7.44
C VAL A 172 26.85 -26.35 6.18
N LEU A 173 26.62 -25.23 5.50
CA LEU A 173 25.94 -25.19 4.21
C LEU A 173 26.93 -25.54 3.10
N SER A 174 27.01 -26.83 2.76
CA SER A 174 27.91 -27.35 1.72
C SER A 174 27.32 -27.34 0.31
N HIS A 175 25.99 -27.27 0.19
CA HIS A 175 25.25 -27.30 -1.07
C HIS A 175 24.01 -26.42 -0.94
N PRO A 176 23.38 -25.99 -2.05
CA PRO A 176 22.08 -25.34 -2.01
C PRO A 176 21.02 -26.14 -1.25
N VAL A 177 20.27 -25.46 -0.40
CA VAL A 177 19.09 -26.01 0.28
C VAL A 177 17.86 -25.17 -0.05
N ASN A 178 16.69 -25.79 0.04
CA ASN A 178 15.43 -25.27 -0.42
C ASN A 178 14.37 -25.37 0.69
N LEU A 179 13.59 -24.32 0.83
CA LEU A 179 12.55 -24.18 1.85
C LEU A 179 11.28 -23.68 1.16
N MET A 180 10.20 -24.47 1.23
CA MET A 180 8.88 -24.06 0.77
C MET A 180 7.91 -24.10 1.96
N LEU A 181 7.57 -22.91 2.48
CA LEU A 181 6.57 -22.74 3.51
C LEU A 181 5.25 -22.33 2.87
N GLY A 182 4.14 -22.98 3.19
CA GLY A 182 2.83 -22.61 2.63
C GLY A 182 1.71 -23.52 3.10
N VAL A 183 0.68 -23.66 2.26
CA VAL A 183 -0.43 -24.61 2.43
C VAL A 183 0.05 -26.05 2.73
N ASP A 184 -0.71 -26.82 3.52
CA ASP A 184 -0.40 -28.24 3.80
C ASP A 184 -0.68 -29.17 2.61
N GLU A 185 0.05 -28.95 1.52
CA GLU A 185 0.04 -29.77 0.33
C GLU A 185 1.39 -30.47 0.14
N SER A 186 1.37 -31.79 -0.08
CA SER A 186 2.57 -32.53 -0.44
C SER A 186 2.94 -32.31 -1.90
N LEU A 187 4.23 -32.15 -2.19
CA LEU A 187 4.72 -32.14 -3.56
C LEU A 187 4.71 -33.54 -4.17
N THR A 188 4.25 -33.63 -5.42
CA THR A 188 4.28 -34.86 -6.24
C THR A 188 5.55 -34.99 -7.09
N ARG A 189 6.48 -34.03 -6.96
CA ARG A 189 7.75 -33.95 -7.69
C ARG A 189 8.87 -33.51 -6.75
N SER A 190 10.12 -33.50 -7.23
CA SER A 190 11.25 -33.04 -6.41
C SER A 190 11.06 -31.58 -5.98
N LEU A 191 11.42 -31.27 -4.73
CA LEU A 191 11.34 -29.93 -4.17
C LEU A 191 12.20 -28.95 -4.97
N THR A 192 13.46 -29.31 -5.24
CA THR A 192 14.40 -28.49 -6.03
C THR A 192 13.86 -28.21 -7.43
N GLY A 193 13.30 -29.22 -8.11
CA GLY A 193 12.72 -29.05 -9.44
C GLY A 193 11.48 -28.15 -9.43
N TYR A 194 10.63 -28.27 -8.40
CA TYR A 194 9.48 -27.37 -8.24
C TYR A 194 9.93 -25.93 -8.05
N ILE A 195 10.88 -25.69 -7.13
CA ILE A 195 11.32 -24.35 -6.77
C ILE A 195 12.05 -23.67 -7.93
N GLN A 196 12.87 -24.39 -8.68
CA GLN A 196 13.54 -23.85 -9.86
C GLN A 196 12.53 -23.37 -10.90
N GLU A 197 11.55 -24.22 -11.27
CA GLU A 197 10.49 -23.80 -12.19
C GLU A 197 9.68 -22.63 -11.61
N ALA A 198 9.35 -22.67 -10.32
CA ALA A 198 8.59 -21.60 -9.68
C ALA A 198 9.34 -20.27 -9.73
N GLN A 199 10.66 -20.26 -9.52
CA GLN A 199 11.48 -19.06 -9.66
C GLN A 199 11.47 -18.57 -11.11
N GLU A 200 11.82 -19.42 -12.08
CA GLU A 200 11.89 -19.08 -13.50
C GLU A 200 10.58 -18.48 -14.01
N ARG A 201 9.45 -19.14 -13.73
CA ARG A 201 8.12 -18.66 -14.16
C ARG A 201 7.67 -17.40 -13.44
N THR A 202 8.08 -17.21 -12.18
CA THR A 202 7.79 -15.99 -11.42
C THR A 202 8.61 -14.81 -11.94
N GLU A 203 9.88 -15.03 -12.30
CA GLU A 203 10.71 -14.02 -12.96
C GLU A 203 10.11 -13.60 -14.31
N GLU A 204 9.74 -14.57 -15.14
CA GLU A 204 9.09 -14.33 -16.44
C GLU A 204 7.81 -13.51 -16.27
N TYR A 205 6.95 -13.90 -15.33
CA TYR A 205 5.71 -13.17 -15.06
C TYR A 205 5.97 -11.71 -14.72
N TRP A 206 6.88 -11.42 -13.79
CA TRP A 206 7.12 -10.04 -13.36
C TRP A 206 7.78 -9.20 -14.45
N ARG A 207 8.78 -9.76 -15.15
CA ARG A 207 9.45 -9.07 -16.27
C ARG A 207 8.46 -8.77 -17.40
N GLU A 208 7.58 -9.72 -17.72
CA GLU A 208 6.52 -9.50 -18.69
C GLU A 208 5.53 -8.42 -18.21
N TRP A 209 5.08 -8.49 -16.96
CA TRP A 209 4.17 -7.50 -16.40
C TRP A 209 4.75 -6.08 -16.44
N VAL A 210 6.02 -5.91 -16.03
CA VAL A 210 6.72 -4.61 -16.09
C VAL A 210 6.89 -4.13 -17.54
N ARG A 211 7.17 -5.03 -18.48
CA ARG A 211 7.35 -4.68 -19.90
C ARG A 211 6.12 -4.02 -20.52
N TYR A 212 4.92 -4.33 -20.03
CA TYR A 212 3.68 -3.71 -20.52
C TYR A 212 3.35 -2.37 -19.84
N LEU A 213 4.15 -1.92 -18.88
CA LEU A 213 3.95 -0.62 -18.25
C LEU A 213 4.42 0.51 -19.16
N SER A 214 3.66 1.59 -19.17
CA SER A 214 4.02 2.88 -19.77
C SER A 214 4.92 3.65 -18.80
N VAL A 215 6.17 3.21 -18.68
CA VAL A 215 7.16 3.79 -17.77
C VAL A 215 7.66 5.14 -18.33
N PRO A 216 7.81 6.19 -17.49
CA PRO A 216 8.38 7.46 -17.92
C PRO A 216 9.86 7.32 -18.28
N LEU A 217 10.45 8.35 -18.92
CA LEU A 217 11.87 8.32 -19.26
C LEU A 217 12.75 8.37 -18.00
N ASP A 218 12.47 9.33 -17.11
CA ASP A 218 13.23 9.57 -15.89
C ASP A 218 12.73 8.66 -14.75
N TRP A 219 13.64 8.30 -13.82
CA TRP A 219 13.35 7.54 -12.60
C TRP A 219 12.64 6.19 -12.80
N GLN A 220 12.97 5.48 -13.87
CA GLN A 220 12.34 4.19 -14.22
C GLN A 220 12.42 3.17 -13.09
N ASP A 221 13.57 3.06 -12.41
CA ASP A 221 13.77 2.16 -11.28
C ASP A 221 12.74 2.41 -10.17
N ALA A 222 12.49 3.69 -9.86
CA ALA A 222 11.59 4.10 -8.81
C ALA A 222 10.13 3.80 -9.15
N VAL A 223 9.74 4.11 -10.39
CA VAL A 223 8.38 3.88 -10.89
C VAL A 223 8.10 2.38 -10.98
N ILE A 224 9.00 1.60 -11.56
CA ILE A 224 8.86 0.14 -11.67
C ILE A 224 8.78 -0.49 -10.28
N ARG A 225 9.66 -0.08 -9.36
CA ARG A 225 9.62 -0.64 -8.00
C ARG A 225 8.29 -0.35 -7.33
N SER A 226 7.85 0.91 -7.35
CA SER A 226 6.58 1.34 -6.76
C SER A 226 5.38 0.65 -7.41
N ALA A 227 5.37 0.49 -8.73
CA ALA A 227 4.28 -0.18 -9.45
C ALA A 227 4.13 -1.64 -9.02
N ILE A 228 5.24 -2.38 -8.89
CA ILE A 228 5.21 -3.76 -8.38
C ILE A 228 4.73 -3.76 -6.92
N THR A 229 5.19 -2.85 -6.07
CA THR A 229 4.74 -2.77 -4.66
C THR A 229 3.23 -2.55 -4.58
N LEU A 230 2.68 -1.60 -5.34
CA LEU A 230 1.23 -1.39 -5.42
C LEU A 230 0.50 -2.64 -5.94
N LYS A 231 1.08 -3.34 -6.91
CA LYS A 231 0.53 -4.59 -7.42
C LYS A 231 0.51 -5.70 -6.36
N LEU A 232 1.50 -5.74 -5.47
CA LEU A 232 1.57 -6.69 -4.36
C LEU A 232 0.56 -6.37 -3.25
N CYS A 233 0.17 -5.11 -3.05
CA CYS A 233 -0.86 -4.71 -2.09
C CYS A 233 -2.30 -4.99 -2.58
N GLN A 234 -2.47 -5.45 -3.81
CA GLN A 234 -3.78 -5.86 -4.30
C GLN A 234 -4.07 -7.32 -3.91
N TYR A 235 -5.16 -7.53 -3.19
CA TYR A 235 -5.71 -8.85 -2.93
C TYR A 235 -6.54 -9.31 -4.14
N GLU A 236 -5.99 -10.25 -4.92
CA GLU A 236 -6.55 -10.60 -6.23
C GLU A 236 -7.82 -11.45 -6.20
N ASP A 237 -8.14 -12.06 -5.06
CA ASP A 237 -9.31 -12.95 -4.94
C ASP A 237 -10.62 -12.14 -4.89
N SER A 238 -10.64 -11.02 -4.16
CA SER A 238 -11.79 -10.11 -4.12
C SER A 238 -11.60 -8.85 -4.99
N GLY A 239 -10.35 -8.45 -5.25
CA GLY A 239 -10.01 -7.19 -5.91
C GLY A 239 -9.73 -6.02 -4.96
N ALA A 240 -9.82 -6.24 -3.65
CA ALA A 240 -9.46 -5.25 -2.62
C ALA A 240 -8.00 -4.79 -2.77
N ILE A 241 -7.71 -3.55 -2.35
CA ILE A 241 -6.36 -3.00 -2.28
C ILE A 241 -6.16 -2.51 -0.85
N ILE A 242 -5.20 -3.10 -0.14
CA ILE A 242 -4.93 -2.72 1.26
C ILE A 242 -4.18 -1.37 1.32
N ALA A 243 -4.39 -0.58 2.37
CA ALA A 243 -3.66 0.68 2.57
C ALA A 243 -2.15 0.41 2.81
N ALA A 244 -1.83 -0.61 3.61
CA ALA A 244 -0.47 -1.14 3.80
C ALA A 244 -0.49 -2.63 4.21
N MET A 245 0.68 -3.28 4.19
CA MET A 245 0.79 -4.70 4.61
C MET A 245 0.85 -4.89 6.13
N THR A 246 1.10 -3.82 6.88
CA THR A 246 1.32 -3.87 8.34
C THR A 246 0.17 -3.25 9.11
N THR A 247 0.19 -3.49 10.41
CA THR A 247 -0.61 -2.80 11.41
C THR A 247 0.30 -2.21 12.46
N SER A 248 -0.16 -1.14 13.11
CA SER A 248 0.34 -0.66 14.40
C SER A 248 1.82 -0.29 14.42
N ILE A 249 2.35 0.15 13.28
CA ILE A 249 3.59 0.89 13.24
C ILE A 249 3.22 2.36 13.51
N PRO A 250 3.78 2.99 14.55
CA PRO A 250 3.40 4.34 14.95
C PRO A 250 3.71 5.38 13.87
N GLU A 251 2.80 6.34 13.67
CA GLU A 251 3.02 7.52 12.80
C GLU A 251 4.24 8.36 13.26
N ALA A 252 4.56 8.33 14.56
CA ALA A 252 5.68 9.03 15.20
C ALA A 252 6.14 8.32 16.48
N PRO A 253 7.42 8.42 16.89
CA PRO A 253 7.95 7.74 18.06
C PRO A 253 7.17 8.06 19.34
N ASP A 254 6.96 7.06 20.19
CA ASP A 254 6.32 7.17 21.51
C ASP A 254 4.89 7.76 21.50
N THR A 255 4.19 7.67 20.36
CA THR A 255 2.79 8.09 20.22
C THR A 255 1.84 6.89 20.23
N PRO A 256 0.55 7.09 20.58
CA PRO A 256 -0.47 6.04 20.51
C PRO A 256 -1.08 5.86 19.11
N ARG A 257 -0.56 6.54 18.08
CA ARG A 257 -1.09 6.57 16.71
C ARG A 257 -0.70 5.32 15.92
N ASN A 258 -1.29 4.20 16.31
CA ASN A 258 -0.95 2.86 15.83
C ASN A 258 -2.19 2.18 15.26
N TRP A 259 -2.38 2.22 13.95
CA TRP A 259 -3.62 1.74 13.32
C TRP A 259 -3.39 0.51 12.44
N ASP A 260 -4.42 -0.31 12.27
CA ASP A 260 -4.39 -1.45 11.34
C ASP A 260 -4.73 -1.00 9.92
N TYR A 261 -3.77 -1.11 9.01
CA TYR A 261 -3.86 -0.63 7.63
C TYR A 261 -4.03 -1.76 6.61
N ARG A 262 -4.26 -2.99 7.08
CA ARG A 262 -4.39 -4.19 6.23
C ARG A 262 -5.75 -4.31 5.54
N TYR A 263 -6.53 -3.24 5.55
CA TYR A 263 -7.90 -3.15 5.03
C TYR A 263 -7.98 -2.23 3.81
N CYS A 264 -9.12 -2.27 3.12
CA CYS A 264 -9.35 -1.54 1.89
C CYS A 264 -10.06 -0.21 2.17
N TRP A 265 -9.31 0.89 2.23
CA TRP A 265 -9.88 2.24 2.16
C TRP A 265 -10.27 2.55 0.72
N LEU A 266 -11.53 2.92 0.51
CA LEU A 266 -12.03 3.15 -0.85
C LEU A 266 -11.32 4.31 -1.55
N ARG A 267 -10.96 5.35 -0.77
CA ARG A 267 -10.15 6.49 -1.24
C ARG A 267 -8.78 6.04 -1.70
N ASP A 268 -8.01 5.38 -0.82
CA ASP A 268 -6.63 4.95 -1.09
C ASP A 268 -6.58 4.01 -2.29
N ALA A 269 -7.49 3.03 -2.34
CA ALA A 269 -7.61 2.10 -3.45
C ALA A 269 -7.93 2.81 -4.78
N ALA A 270 -8.79 3.83 -4.77
CA ALA A 270 -9.05 4.65 -5.96
C ALA A 270 -7.80 5.37 -6.47
N PHE A 271 -6.96 5.89 -5.57
CA PHE A 271 -5.68 6.50 -5.93
C PHE A 271 -4.66 5.49 -6.47
N VAL A 272 -4.59 4.28 -5.90
CA VAL A 272 -3.78 3.17 -6.43
C VAL A 272 -4.20 2.80 -7.85
N VAL A 273 -5.50 2.66 -8.08
CA VAL A 273 -6.08 2.39 -9.41
C VAL A 273 -5.68 3.49 -10.40
N ARG A 274 -5.81 4.78 -10.02
CA ARG A 274 -5.41 5.90 -10.88
C ARG A 274 -3.91 5.85 -11.23
N ALA A 275 -3.04 5.59 -10.27
CA ALA A 275 -1.60 5.51 -10.50
C ALA A 275 -1.23 4.34 -11.44
N LEU A 276 -1.75 3.14 -11.19
CA LEU A 276 -1.50 1.97 -12.04
C LEU A 276 -2.10 2.14 -13.43
N ASN A 277 -3.26 2.77 -13.56
CA ASN A 277 -3.87 3.07 -14.84
C ASN A 277 -3.04 4.06 -15.68
N ARG A 278 -2.40 5.06 -15.06
CA ARG A 278 -1.46 5.97 -15.75
C ARG A 278 -0.25 5.22 -16.32
N LEU A 279 0.14 4.11 -15.70
CA LEU A 279 1.17 3.19 -16.21
C LEU A 279 0.60 2.14 -17.18
N GLY A 280 -0.70 2.17 -17.50
CA GLY A 280 -1.32 1.21 -18.41
C GLY A 280 -1.74 -0.12 -17.80
N ALA A 281 -1.61 -0.31 -16.48
CA ALA A 281 -1.99 -1.54 -15.77
C ALA A 281 -3.47 -1.53 -15.36
N THR A 282 -4.38 -1.73 -16.32
CA THR A 282 -5.83 -1.55 -16.14
C THR A 282 -6.54 -2.69 -15.41
N ARG A 283 -5.96 -3.90 -15.38
CA ARG A 283 -6.63 -5.06 -14.75
C ARG A 283 -6.93 -4.85 -13.26
N THR A 284 -6.06 -4.11 -12.56
CA THR A 284 -6.26 -3.80 -11.15
C THR A 284 -7.54 -2.97 -10.95
N MET A 285 -7.87 -2.08 -11.88
CA MET A 285 -9.14 -1.35 -11.90
C MET A 285 -10.34 -2.30 -12.04
N GLU A 286 -10.33 -3.20 -13.03
CA GLU A 286 -11.45 -4.13 -13.27
C GLU A 286 -11.77 -4.96 -12.01
N GLN A 287 -10.73 -5.45 -11.35
CA GLN A 287 -10.85 -6.21 -10.10
C GLN A 287 -11.36 -5.35 -8.94
N PHE A 288 -10.84 -4.14 -8.78
CA PHE A 288 -11.30 -3.21 -7.75
C PHE A 288 -12.76 -2.80 -7.96
N LEU A 289 -13.22 -2.59 -9.18
CA LEU A 289 -14.63 -2.32 -9.45
C LEU A 289 -15.51 -3.54 -9.14
N GLY A 290 -15.02 -4.74 -9.44
CA GLY A 290 -15.63 -5.98 -8.96
C GLY A 290 -15.77 -6.00 -7.43
N TYR A 291 -14.74 -5.59 -6.70
CA TYR A 291 -14.79 -5.45 -5.25
C TYR A 291 -15.87 -4.46 -4.79
N ILE A 292 -15.87 -3.25 -5.36
CA ILE A 292 -16.87 -2.20 -5.07
C ILE A 292 -18.29 -2.69 -5.30
N PHE A 293 -18.57 -3.38 -6.42
CA PHE A 293 -19.92 -3.83 -6.73
C PHE A 293 -20.42 -4.96 -5.82
N ASN A 294 -19.54 -5.63 -5.08
CA ASN A 294 -19.93 -6.62 -4.07
C ASN A 294 -20.17 -6.00 -2.68
N ILE A 295 -19.53 -4.87 -2.36
CA ILE A 295 -19.76 -4.15 -1.08
C ILE A 295 -20.87 -3.10 -1.18
N ALA A 296 -21.11 -2.55 -2.37
CA ALA A 296 -22.11 -1.52 -2.56
C ALA A 296 -23.51 -2.07 -2.24
N THR A 297 -24.16 -1.46 -1.26
CA THR A 297 -25.52 -1.80 -0.86
C THR A 297 -26.52 -1.38 -1.93
N THR A 298 -27.73 -1.95 -1.88
CA THR A 298 -28.83 -1.56 -2.79
C THR A 298 -29.25 -0.09 -2.63
N ASP A 299 -29.02 0.51 -1.46
CA ASP A 299 -29.28 1.93 -1.22
C ASP A 299 -28.11 2.84 -1.63
N GLY A 300 -26.95 2.28 -2.02
CA GLY A 300 -25.76 3.03 -2.44
C GLY A 300 -24.94 3.63 -1.30
N SER A 301 -25.22 3.30 -0.03
CA SER A 301 -24.40 3.72 1.10
C SER A 301 -23.04 3.00 1.10
N LEU A 302 -22.00 3.74 1.48
CA LEU A 302 -20.63 3.23 1.58
C LEU A 302 -20.00 3.67 2.91
N GLN A 303 -19.15 2.81 3.45
CA GLN A 303 -18.27 3.10 4.58
C GLN A 303 -16.89 3.57 4.05
N PRO A 304 -16.07 4.21 4.89
CA PRO A 304 -14.70 4.60 4.54
C PRO A 304 -13.83 3.42 4.08
N LEU A 305 -13.95 2.31 4.81
CA LEU A 305 -13.16 1.11 4.57
C LEU A 305 -13.95 -0.18 4.85
N TYR A 306 -13.40 -1.27 4.32
CA TYR A 306 -13.94 -2.62 4.41
C TYR A 306 -12.80 -3.65 4.50
N GLY A 307 -13.12 -4.83 5.04
CA GLY A 307 -12.22 -5.97 5.02
C GLY A 307 -11.97 -6.49 3.61
N ILE A 308 -10.85 -7.18 3.40
CA ILE A 308 -10.49 -7.67 2.06
C ILE A 308 -11.47 -8.75 1.56
N GLY A 309 -12.21 -9.39 2.45
CA GLY A 309 -13.29 -10.35 2.19
C GLY A 309 -14.70 -9.73 2.22
N PHE A 310 -14.82 -8.40 2.09
CA PHE A 310 -16.07 -7.63 2.12
C PHE A 310 -16.66 -7.41 3.53
N GLU A 311 -15.90 -7.67 4.59
CA GLU A 311 -16.34 -7.44 5.96
C GLU A 311 -16.66 -5.96 6.19
N ALA A 312 -17.90 -5.66 6.59
CA ALA A 312 -18.33 -4.30 6.90
C ALA A 312 -17.91 -3.87 8.32
N ALA A 313 -17.97 -4.78 9.29
CA ALA A 313 -17.59 -4.50 10.67
C ALA A 313 -16.11 -4.80 10.89
N LEU A 314 -15.34 -3.78 11.27
CA LEU A 314 -13.91 -3.87 11.57
C LEU A 314 -13.63 -3.39 12.99
N GLU A 315 -14.25 -4.05 13.96
CA GLU A 315 -14.11 -3.72 15.39
C GLU A 315 -12.64 -3.64 15.79
N GLU A 316 -12.28 -2.53 16.43
CA GLU A 316 -10.92 -2.26 16.89
C GLU A 316 -10.70 -2.95 18.24
N HIS A 317 -9.69 -3.82 18.31
CA HIS A 317 -9.28 -4.51 19.52
C HIS A 317 -7.79 -4.30 19.77
N GLU A 318 -7.42 -4.06 21.03
CA GLU A 318 -6.02 -4.07 21.44
C GLU A 318 -5.51 -5.51 21.59
N VAL A 319 -4.26 -5.72 21.19
CA VAL A 319 -3.59 -7.03 21.16
C VAL A 319 -2.48 -7.03 22.22
N PRO A 320 -2.73 -7.55 23.44
CA PRO A 320 -1.78 -7.45 24.54
C PRO A 320 -0.55 -8.35 24.40
N SER A 321 -0.63 -9.42 23.59
CA SER A 321 0.46 -10.38 23.34
C SER A 321 1.62 -9.81 22.53
N LEU A 322 1.45 -8.65 21.89
CA LEU A 322 2.47 -7.96 21.11
C LEU A 322 2.86 -6.65 21.81
N ALA A 323 4.16 -6.37 21.95
CA ALA A 323 4.61 -5.14 22.58
C ALA A 323 4.49 -3.92 21.67
N GLY A 324 4.38 -4.14 20.36
CA GLY A 324 4.37 -3.10 19.35
C GLY A 324 5.73 -2.91 18.69
N TYR A 325 5.75 -2.09 17.65
CA TYR A 325 6.97 -1.80 16.91
C TYR A 325 7.99 -1.13 17.85
N ARG A 326 9.17 -1.76 18.03
CA ARG A 326 10.18 -1.37 19.04
C ARG A 326 9.64 -1.23 20.48
N GLY A 327 8.54 -1.93 20.79
CA GLY A 327 7.88 -1.85 22.09
C GLY A 327 6.90 -0.66 22.25
N MET A 328 6.65 0.11 21.19
CA MET A 328 5.65 1.17 21.17
C MET A 328 4.27 0.59 20.87
N GLY A 329 3.47 0.41 21.91
CA GLY A 329 2.07 0.02 21.83
C GLY A 329 1.11 1.22 21.89
N PRO A 330 -0.21 0.97 21.83
CA PRO A 330 -0.85 -0.34 21.73
C PRO A 330 -0.77 -0.92 20.32
N VAL A 331 -0.88 -2.25 20.20
CA VAL A 331 -1.10 -2.93 18.92
C VAL A 331 -2.61 -3.12 18.73
N ARG A 332 -3.11 -2.79 17.55
CA ARG A 332 -4.52 -2.85 17.20
C ARG A 332 -4.78 -3.83 16.06
N ARG A 333 -5.91 -4.55 16.18
CA ARG A 333 -6.55 -5.35 15.15
C ARG A 333 -7.89 -4.70 14.82
N GLY A 334 -8.20 -4.52 13.55
CA GLY A 334 -9.38 -3.74 13.15
C GLY A 334 -9.09 -2.25 13.17
N ASN A 335 -10.08 -1.45 12.75
CA ASN A 335 -9.89 -0.01 12.65
C ASN A 335 -11.22 0.73 12.79
N LEU A 336 -11.32 1.58 13.82
CA LEU A 336 -12.55 2.29 14.17
C LEU A 336 -13.05 3.26 13.08
N ALA A 337 -12.26 3.59 12.05
CA ALA A 337 -12.72 4.41 10.93
C ALA A 337 -13.93 3.82 10.19
N TRP A 338 -14.21 2.51 10.32
CA TRP A 338 -15.33 1.86 9.62
C TRP A 338 -16.71 2.42 9.98
N ILE A 339 -16.87 2.97 11.19
CA ILE A 339 -18.13 3.61 11.64
C ILE A 339 -18.20 5.10 11.29
N GLN A 340 -17.12 5.70 10.81
CA GLN A 340 -17.08 7.12 10.51
C GLN A 340 -17.85 7.42 9.22
N LYS A 341 -18.40 8.63 9.15
CA LYS A 341 -19.02 9.14 7.92
C LYS A 341 -17.98 9.92 7.14
N GLN A 342 -17.68 9.45 5.95
CA GLN A 342 -16.84 10.13 4.97
C GLN A 342 -17.59 10.20 3.65
N HIS A 343 -17.84 11.41 3.16
CA HIS A 343 -18.61 11.59 1.92
C HIS A 343 -17.71 11.64 0.68
N ASP A 344 -16.38 11.74 0.83
CA ASP A 344 -15.43 11.72 -0.29
C ASP A 344 -15.33 10.34 -0.97
N VAL A 345 -15.76 9.28 -0.28
CA VAL A 345 -15.76 7.89 -0.79
C VAL A 345 -16.59 7.75 -2.08
N TYR A 346 -17.71 8.46 -2.18
CA TYR A 346 -18.57 8.42 -3.37
C TYR A 346 -17.85 9.00 -4.58
N GLY A 347 -17.18 10.15 -4.38
CA GLY A 347 -16.29 10.75 -5.37
C GLY A 347 -15.18 9.80 -5.80
N SER A 348 -14.52 9.17 -4.84
CA SER A 348 -13.38 8.28 -5.06
C SER A 348 -13.75 7.09 -5.95
N VAL A 349 -14.89 6.45 -5.66
CA VAL A 349 -15.37 5.29 -6.42
C VAL A 349 -15.77 5.67 -7.84
N VAL A 350 -16.56 6.73 -8.02
CA VAL A 350 -17.00 7.15 -9.36
C VAL A 350 -15.80 7.62 -10.20
N LEU A 351 -14.86 8.33 -9.59
CA LEU A 351 -13.63 8.77 -10.26
C LEU A 351 -12.79 7.57 -10.73
N ALA A 352 -12.57 6.58 -9.87
CA ALA A 352 -11.84 5.34 -10.22
C ALA A 352 -12.55 4.55 -11.34
N SER A 353 -13.89 4.57 -11.35
CA SER A 353 -14.72 3.89 -12.34
C SER A 353 -14.71 4.56 -13.71
N THR A 354 -14.31 5.82 -13.81
CA THR A 354 -14.48 6.62 -15.05
C THR A 354 -13.79 5.95 -16.24
N GLN A 355 -12.56 5.46 -16.07
CA GLN A 355 -11.78 4.90 -17.17
C GLN A 355 -12.40 3.61 -17.76
N LEU A 356 -13.22 2.88 -17.01
CA LEU A 356 -13.94 1.70 -17.48
C LEU A 356 -14.81 1.99 -18.72
N PHE A 357 -15.30 3.23 -18.88
CA PHE A 357 -16.20 3.64 -19.98
C PHE A 357 -15.44 4.21 -21.20
N PHE A 358 -14.19 4.61 -21.04
CA PHE A 358 -13.42 5.30 -22.08
C PHE A 358 -12.32 4.43 -22.68
N ASP A 359 -11.76 3.50 -21.90
CA ASP A 359 -10.61 2.69 -22.32
C ASP A 359 -11.03 1.56 -23.27
N LEU A 360 -10.69 1.72 -24.56
CA LEU A 360 -11.04 0.76 -25.61
C LEU A 360 -10.23 -0.54 -25.56
N ARG A 361 -9.23 -0.66 -24.67
CA ARG A 361 -8.43 -1.89 -24.50
C ARG A 361 -9.17 -2.94 -23.67
N LEU A 362 -10.18 -2.53 -22.91
CA LEU A 362 -10.90 -3.41 -22.00
C LEU A 362 -11.78 -4.38 -22.78
N LYS A 363 -11.78 -5.64 -22.36
CA LYS A 363 -12.62 -6.67 -22.96
C LYS A 363 -14.11 -6.42 -22.65
N ASP A 364 -14.38 -6.02 -21.41
CA ASP A 364 -15.71 -5.80 -20.87
C ASP A 364 -15.82 -4.33 -20.41
N PRO A 365 -15.98 -3.37 -21.35
CA PRO A 365 -16.09 -1.96 -21.03
C PRO A 365 -17.40 -1.64 -20.30
N GLY A 366 -17.41 -0.53 -19.57
CA GLY A 366 -18.59 -0.05 -18.84
C GLY A 366 -19.72 0.32 -19.79
N ASP A 367 -20.93 -0.13 -19.45
CA ASP A 367 -22.13 0.02 -20.24
C ASP A 367 -23.24 0.78 -19.48
N ALA A 368 -24.44 0.84 -20.05
CA ALA A 368 -25.57 1.52 -19.43
C ALA A 368 -25.94 0.90 -18.06
N ASP A 369 -25.86 -0.42 -17.91
CA ASP A 369 -26.18 -1.11 -16.65
C ASP A 369 -25.15 -0.79 -15.57
N THR A 370 -23.88 -0.76 -15.94
CA THR A 370 -22.78 -0.32 -15.07
C THR A 370 -22.97 1.13 -14.65
N PHE A 371 -23.36 2.01 -15.58
CA PHE A 371 -23.65 3.41 -15.28
C PHE A 371 -24.82 3.54 -14.29
N LEU A 372 -25.91 2.80 -14.48
CA LEU A 372 -27.05 2.78 -13.55
C LEU A 372 -26.64 2.35 -12.13
N ARG A 373 -25.65 1.47 -11.97
CA ARG A 373 -25.11 1.09 -10.66
C ARG A 373 -24.30 2.20 -9.99
N LEU A 374 -23.73 3.12 -10.75
CA LEU A 374 -22.97 4.27 -10.22
C LEU A 374 -23.86 5.46 -9.85
N GLU A 375 -25.04 5.58 -10.46
CA GLU A 375 -25.95 6.71 -10.21
C GLU A 375 -26.36 6.88 -8.74
N PRO A 376 -26.68 5.81 -7.97
CA PRO A 376 -26.95 5.95 -6.54
C PRO A 376 -25.81 6.60 -5.75
N LEU A 377 -24.55 6.33 -6.12
CA LEU A 377 -23.39 6.97 -5.48
C LEU A 377 -23.35 8.47 -5.78
N GLY A 378 -23.72 8.86 -7.01
CA GLY A 378 -23.86 10.26 -7.40
C GLY A 378 -24.99 10.99 -6.66
N GLU A 379 -26.11 10.31 -6.41
CA GLU A 379 -27.21 10.91 -5.63
C GLU A 379 -26.80 11.14 -4.18
N HIS A 380 -26.09 10.18 -3.56
CA HIS A 380 -25.52 10.38 -2.22
C HIS A 380 -24.50 11.51 -2.18
N ALA A 381 -23.58 11.54 -3.15
CA ALA A 381 -22.63 12.65 -3.27
C ALA A 381 -23.34 14.01 -3.36
N PHE A 382 -24.40 14.11 -4.16
CA PHE A 382 -25.18 15.35 -4.25
C PHE A 382 -25.95 15.66 -2.96
N ALA A 383 -26.52 14.66 -2.28
CA ALA A 383 -27.25 14.88 -1.04
C ALA A 383 -26.35 15.26 0.16
N LEU A 384 -25.09 14.83 0.15
CA LEU A 384 -24.19 14.92 1.32
C LEU A 384 -23.05 15.94 1.14
N HIS A 385 -22.96 16.63 -0.02
CA HIS A 385 -21.87 17.55 -0.32
C HIS A 385 -21.69 18.70 0.68
N ASP A 386 -22.73 19.09 1.40
CA ASP A 386 -22.72 20.17 2.40
C ASP A 386 -23.03 19.67 3.82
N VAL A 387 -22.91 18.36 4.04
CA VAL A 387 -23.18 17.72 5.32
C VAL A 387 -21.86 17.47 6.05
N PRO A 388 -21.76 17.81 7.35
CA PRO A 388 -20.56 17.57 8.14
C PRO A 388 -20.13 16.10 8.17
N ASP A 389 -18.82 15.86 8.07
CA ASP A 389 -18.20 14.54 8.02
C ASP A 389 -16.84 14.53 8.72
N ALA A 390 -16.21 13.36 8.84
CA ALA A 390 -14.93 13.22 9.54
C ALA A 390 -13.70 13.72 8.73
N GLY A 391 -13.92 14.17 7.49
CA GLY A 391 -12.85 14.50 6.54
C GLY A 391 -11.96 13.31 6.17
N LEU A 392 -11.00 13.52 5.27
CA LEU A 392 -10.11 12.43 4.83
C LEU A 392 -9.14 11.94 5.92
N TRP A 393 -8.92 12.75 6.96
CA TRP A 393 -7.99 12.45 8.06
C TRP A 393 -8.66 11.78 9.27
N GLU A 394 -9.94 11.43 9.16
CA GLU A 394 -10.63 10.53 10.09
C GLU A 394 -10.67 11.05 11.54
N PHE A 395 -10.91 12.35 11.70
CA PHE A 395 -11.02 12.97 13.01
C PHE A 395 -12.12 12.27 13.83
N ARG A 396 -11.77 11.77 15.02
CA ARG A 396 -12.67 11.05 15.92
C ARG A 396 -13.61 11.99 16.68
N GLY A 397 -13.16 13.21 16.99
CA GLY A 397 -13.90 14.18 17.80
C GLY A 397 -14.61 15.29 17.02
N ARG A 398 -14.46 15.32 15.69
CA ARG A 398 -14.80 16.48 14.87
C ARG A 398 -15.55 16.08 13.60
N ALA A 399 -16.64 16.78 13.33
CA ALA A 399 -17.33 16.70 12.04
C ALA A 399 -17.57 18.11 11.49
N GLU A 400 -17.10 18.37 10.27
CA GLU A 400 -17.26 19.67 9.58
C GLU A 400 -17.56 19.46 8.10
N VAL A 401 -18.00 20.51 7.42
CA VAL A 401 -18.15 20.48 5.95
C VAL A 401 -16.78 20.75 5.34
N HIS A 402 -16.06 19.67 5.04
CA HIS A 402 -14.71 19.73 4.51
C HIS A 402 -14.67 20.07 3.02
N THR A 403 -13.84 21.05 2.65
CA THR A 403 -13.72 21.56 1.27
C THR A 403 -13.34 20.44 0.30
N TYR A 404 -12.35 19.62 0.66
CA TYR A 404 -11.93 18.49 -0.16
C TYR A 404 -13.05 17.45 -0.34
N THR A 405 -13.74 17.11 0.75
CA THR A 405 -14.89 16.19 0.71
C THR A 405 -15.97 16.69 -0.26
N SER A 406 -16.38 17.94 -0.13
CA SER A 406 -17.39 18.55 -1.03
C SER A 406 -16.91 18.59 -2.48
N ALA A 407 -15.61 18.84 -2.71
CA ALA A 407 -15.02 18.79 -4.05
C ALA A 407 -14.99 17.36 -4.63
N MET A 408 -14.83 16.33 -3.81
CA MET A 408 -14.97 14.93 -4.23
C MET A 408 -16.42 14.56 -4.55
N CYS A 409 -17.40 15.09 -3.80
CA CYS A 409 -18.82 14.97 -4.16
C CYS A 409 -19.14 15.64 -5.51
N TRP A 410 -18.55 16.80 -5.78
CA TRP A 410 -18.58 17.42 -7.11
C TRP A 410 -17.99 16.49 -8.18
N ALA A 411 -16.82 15.90 -7.90
CA ALA A 411 -16.15 15.01 -8.85
C ALA A 411 -17.04 13.82 -9.24
N ALA A 412 -17.77 13.21 -8.30
CA ALA A 412 -18.75 12.17 -8.62
C ALA A 412 -19.77 12.64 -9.69
N CYS A 413 -20.44 13.77 -9.44
CA CYS A 413 -21.44 14.31 -10.36
C CYS A 413 -20.83 14.69 -11.72
N ASP A 414 -19.66 15.32 -11.74
CA ASP A 414 -18.97 15.72 -12.98
C ASP A 414 -18.54 14.50 -13.80
N ARG A 415 -18.03 13.43 -13.17
CA ARG A 415 -17.65 12.18 -13.85
C ARG A 415 -18.88 11.45 -14.38
N LEU A 416 -19.99 11.37 -13.63
CA LEU A 416 -21.24 10.79 -14.13
C LEU A 416 -21.78 11.53 -15.37
N ALA A 417 -21.70 12.86 -15.39
CA ALA A 417 -22.09 13.63 -16.57
C ALA A 417 -21.21 13.29 -17.79
N LYS A 418 -19.90 13.11 -17.60
CA LYS A 418 -18.97 12.71 -18.69
C LYS A 418 -19.22 11.28 -19.17
N ILE A 419 -19.49 10.35 -18.26
CA ILE A 419 -19.84 8.96 -18.60
C ILE A 419 -21.16 8.91 -19.37
N ALA A 420 -22.19 9.63 -18.91
CA ALA A 420 -23.47 9.72 -19.61
C ALA A 420 -23.30 10.23 -21.06
N ALA A 421 -22.41 11.21 -21.28
CA ALA A 421 -22.11 11.71 -22.61
C ALA A 421 -21.42 10.65 -23.49
N ARG A 422 -20.49 9.89 -22.91
CA ARG A 422 -19.82 8.77 -23.59
C ARG A 422 -20.78 7.66 -24.01
N LEU A 423 -21.86 7.47 -23.26
CA LEU A 423 -22.94 6.50 -23.52
C LEU A 423 -24.08 7.05 -24.38
N GLY A 424 -24.08 8.34 -24.74
CA GLY A 424 -25.14 8.97 -25.53
C GLY A 424 -26.46 9.20 -24.76
N LEU A 425 -26.38 9.37 -23.43
CA LEU A 425 -27.55 9.56 -22.56
C LEU A 425 -27.79 11.06 -22.25
N ASP A 426 -28.22 11.84 -23.24
CA ASP A 426 -28.31 13.32 -23.17
C ASP A 426 -29.10 13.84 -21.96
N ALA A 427 -30.24 13.20 -21.63
CA ALA A 427 -31.04 13.58 -20.47
C ALA A 427 -30.25 13.42 -19.15
N ARG A 428 -29.43 12.36 -19.05
CA ARG A 428 -28.57 12.11 -17.88
C ARG A 428 -27.36 13.05 -17.85
N VAL A 429 -26.82 13.44 -19.01
CA VAL A 429 -25.78 14.49 -19.08
C VAL A 429 -26.28 15.79 -18.45
N ALA A 430 -27.44 16.28 -18.90
CA ALA A 430 -28.01 17.52 -18.36
C ALA A 430 -28.30 17.42 -16.85
N TYR A 431 -28.82 16.27 -16.42
CA TYR A 431 -29.15 15.99 -15.02
C TYR A 431 -27.94 16.04 -14.08
N TRP A 432 -26.85 15.35 -14.44
CA TRP A 432 -25.64 15.28 -13.62
C TRP A 432 -24.80 16.56 -13.71
N ARG A 433 -24.75 17.19 -14.89
CA ARG A 433 -24.06 18.47 -15.09
C ARG A 433 -24.64 19.56 -14.19
N LYS A 434 -25.97 19.71 -14.16
CA LYS A 434 -26.66 20.68 -13.31
C LYS A 434 -26.30 20.52 -11.82
N ARG A 435 -26.19 19.28 -11.34
CA ARG A 435 -25.79 18.97 -9.96
C ARG A 435 -24.33 19.32 -9.69
N ALA A 436 -23.44 18.91 -10.59
CA ALA A 436 -22.03 19.27 -10.50
C ALA A 436 -21.85 20.79 -10.44
N ASP A 437 -22.48 21.54 -11.34
CA ASP A 437 -22.37 23.00 -11.38
C ASP A 437 -22.89 23.65 -10.07
N SER A 438 -23.96 23.10 -9.48
CA SER A 438 -24.49 23.54 -8.19
C SER A 438 -23.51 23.32 -7.03
N ILE A 439 -22.89 22.14 -6.94
CA ILE A 439 -21.90 21.85 -5.90
C ILE A 439 -20.66 22.74 -6.11
N HIS A 440 -20.20 22.87 -7.35
CA HIS A 440 -19.03 23.68 -7.72
C HIS A 440 -19.17 25.13 -7.27
N ALA A 441 -20.30 25.76 -7.62
CA ALA A 441 -20.59 27.14 -7.25
C ALA A 441 -20.59 27.33 -5.73
N ARG A 442 -21.18 26.38 -4.99
CA ARG A 442 -21.24 26.44 -3.53
C ARG A 442 -19.88 26.26 -2.87
N VAL A 443 -19.12 25.23 -3.27
CA VAL A 443 -17.78 24.98 -2.72
C VAL A 443 -16.90 26.20 -2.96
N LEU A 444 -16.90 26.79 -4.17
CA LEU A 444 -16.13 28.00 -4.45
C LEU A 444 -16.53 29.20 -3.58
N ALA A 445 -17.81 29.37 -3.28
CA ALA A 445 -18.31 30.47 -2.47
C ALA A 445 -17.95 30.32 -0.99
N GLU A 446 -18.07 29.11 -0.44
CA GLU A 446 -17.98 28.85 0.99
C GLU A 446 -16.55 28.47 1.46
N SER A 447 -15.69 27.98 0.55
CA SER A 447 -14.33 27.54 0.92
C SER A 447 -13.23 28.55 0.60
N TRP A 448 -13.52 29.60 -0.19
CA TRP A 448 -12.54 30.64 -0.49
C TRP A 448 -12.60 31.75 0.56
N SER A 449 -11.50 31.97 1.28
CA SER A 449 -11.39 33.10 2.21
C SER A 449 -10.74 34.30 1.52
N ALA A 450 -11.54 35.33 1.23
CA ALA A 450 -11.01 36.58 0.69
C ALA A 450 -10.12 37.35 1.70
N GLU A 451 -10.39 37.20 3.00
CA GLU A 451 -9.59 37.80 4.07
C GLU A 451 -8.17 37.22 4.11
N ARG A 452 -8.05 35.90 3.99
CA ARG A 452 -6.76 35.20 4.03
C ARG A 452 -6.10 35.05 2.66
N GLY A 453 -6.87 35.15 1.59
CA GLY A 453 -6.38 35.03 0.22
C GLY A 453 -6.06 33.59 -0.21
N HIS A 454 -6.71 32.58 0.36
CA HIS A 454 -6.55 31.17 -0.01
C HIS A 454 -7.81 30.35 0.29
N PHE A 455 -7.91 29.14 -0.26
CA PHE A 455 -8.94 28.16 0.14
C PHE A 455 -8.70 27.66 1.55
N THR A 456 -9.77 27.33 2.27
CA THR A 456 -9.72 26.81 3.65
C THR A 456 -10.11 25.34 3.71
N ASP A 457 -9.66 24.64 4.74
CA ASP A 457 -9.92 23.21 4.97
C ASP A 457 -11.41 22.87 5.06
N THR A 458 -12.22 23.79 5.59
CA THR A 458 -13.67 23.66 5.72
C THR A 458 -14.42 24.91 5.26
N PHE A 459 -15.73 24.76 5.04
CA PHE A 459 -16.61 25.87 4.68
C PHE A 459 -16.65 26.93 5.78
N ASN A 460 -16.46 28.19 5.38
CA ASN A 460 -16.31 29.33 6.29
C ASN A 460 -15.21 29.14 7.34
N GLY A 461 -14.29 28.22 7.07
CA GLY A 461 -13.17 27.89 7.91
C GLY A 461 -12.08 28.96 7.85
N HIS A 462 -10.97 28.65 8.49
CA HIS A 462 -9.82 29.55 8.54
C HIS A 462 -8.48 28.81 8.53
N ARG A 463 -8.47 27.48 8.51
CA ARG A 463 -7.23 26.69 8.54
C ARG A 463 -6.83 26.27 7.12
N LEU A 464 -5.55 25.96 6.98
CA LEU A 464 -5.00 25.30 5.81
C LEU A 464 -4.93 23.79 6.04
N ASP A 465 -5.07 23.05 4.95
CA ASP A 465 -4.90 21.61 4.91
C ASP A 465 -4.27 21.20 3.57
N ALA A 466 -3.36 20.22 3.60
CA ALA A 466 -2.64 19.77 2.41
C ALA A 466 -3.57 19.19 1.32
N SER A 467 -4.76 18.68 1.68
CA SER A 467 -5.73 18.14 0.71
C SER A 467 -6.25 19.19 -0.28
N LEU A 468 -6.13 20.49 0.02
CA LEU A 468 -6.50 21.56 -0.90
C LEU A 468 -5.63 21.57 -2.16
N LEU A 469 -4.41 20.99 -2.11
CA LEU A 469 -3.55 20.80 -3.27
C LEU A 469 -4.17 19.87 -4.32
N LEU A 470 -5.08 18.98 -3.92
CA LEU A 470 -5.75 18.03 -4.80
C LEU A 470 -6.86 18.64 -5.65
N LEU A 471 -7.33 19.85 -5.33
CA LEU A 471 -8.43 20.50 -6.05
C LEU A 471 -8.13 20.63 -7.56
N ALA A 472 -6.87 20.91 -7.92
CA ALA A 472 -6.48 20.95 -9.33
C ALA A 472 -6.36 19.54 -9.95
N ASP A 473 -5.83 18.54 -9.24
CA ASP A 473 -5.67 17.17 -9.78
C ASP A 473 -7.00 16.49 -10.08
N ILE A 474 -8.03 16.72 -9.26
CA ILE A 474 -9.39 16.18 -9.53
C ILE A 474 -10.14 16.99 -10.60
N GLY A 475 -9.60 18.14 -11.00
CA GLY A 475 -10.13 19.05 -12.01
C GLY A 475 -11.16 20.06 -11.48
N PHE A 476 -11.26 20.24 -10.16
CA PHE A 476 -12.21 21.16 -9.53
C PHE A 476 -11.88 22.63 -9.84
N ILE A 477 -10.59 22.96 -9.91
CA ILE A 477 -10.11 24.29 -10.27
C ILE A 477 -8.95 24.19 -11.26
N ALA A 478 -8.82 25.18 -12.14
CA ALA A 478 -7.70 25.23 -13.07
C ALA A 478 -6.38 25.49 -12.32
N PRO A 479 -5.26 24.84 -12.71
CA PRO A 479 -3.97 25.04 -12.04
C PRO A 479 -3.45 26.49 -12.08
N ASP A 480 -3.82 27.25 -13.11
CA ASP A 480 -3.43 28.65 -13.29
C ASP A 480 -4.43 29.66 -12.69
N ASP A 481 -5.50 29.20 -12.04
CA ASP A 481 -6.41 30.07 -11.29
C ASP A 481 -5.64 30.72 -10.13
N ALA A 482 -5.70 32.05 -10.05
CA ALA A 482 -5.00 32.83 -9.04
C ALA A 482 -5.31 32.37 -7.60
N ARG A 483 -6.53 31.87 -7.35
CA ARG A 483 -6.94 31.33 -6.04
C ARG A 483 -6.22 30.05 -5.70
N PHE A 484 -6.06 29.15 -6.69
CA PHE A 484 -5.32 27.90 -6.49
C PHE A 484 -3.84 28.18 -6.28
N VAL A 485 -3.22 29.02 -7.13
CA VAL A 485 -1.82 29.44 -6.96
C VAL A 485 -1.59 30.03 -5.57
N ALA A 486 -2.44 30.97 -5.13
CA ALA A 486 -2.32 31.57 -3.80
C ALA A 486 -2.42 30.54 -2.66
N THR A 487 -3.25 29.50 -2.84
CA THR A 487 -3.39 28.40 -1.88
C THR A 487 -2.13 27.52 -1.84
N VAL A 488 -1.54 27.19 -2.99
CA VAL A 488 -0.27 26.45 -3.06
C VAL A 488 0.85 27.24 -2.37
N GLU A 489 0.92 28.56 -2.60
CA GLU A 489 1.91 29.41 -1.93
C GLU A 489 1.67 29.49 -0.41
N ALA A 490 0.42 29.56 0.04
CA ALA A 490 0.09 29.58 1.48
C ALA A 490 0.50 28.27 2.18
N ILE A 491 0.18 27.13 1.57
CA ILE A 491 0.59 25.81 2.06
C ILE A 491 2.11 25.69 2.11
N GLY A 492 2.81 26.15 1.07
CA GLY A 492 4.28 26.15 1.04
C GLY A 492 4.94 27.01 2.12
N ARG A 493 4.27 28.04 2.62
CA ARG A 493 4.76 28.89 3.71
C ARG A 493 4.43 28.33 5.09
N GLU A 494 3.23 27.78 5.27
CA GLU A 494 2.68 27.45 6.59
C GLU A 494 2.81 25.98 6.97
N LEU A 495 2.75 25.05 5.99
CA LEU A 495 2.77 23.60 6.25
C LEU A 495 4.10 22.94 5.89
N LYS A 496 5.00 23.63 5.19
CA LYS A 496 6.32 23.09 4.80
C LYS A 496 7.34 23.24 5.92
N HIS A 497 7.98 22.14 6.27
CA HIS A 497 9.09 22.10 7.21
C HIS A 497 10.28 21.36 6.58
N GLY A 498 11.33 22.11 6.24
CA GLY A 498 12.45 21.59 5.45
C GLY A 498 11.99 21.12 4.07
N ASP A 499 12.22 19.84 3.77
CA ASP A 499 11.84 19.22 2.50
C ASP A 499 10.50 18.47 2.57
N ALA A 500 9.78 18.53 3.68
CA ALA A 500 8.58 17.74 3.90
C ALA A 500 7.38 18.61 4.32
N LEU A 501 6.17 18.09 4.16
CA LEU A 501 4.92 18.82 4.41
C LEU A 501 4.12 18.18 5.55
N TYR A 502 3.61 18.98 6.47
CA TYR A 502 2.56 18.56 7.40
C TYR A 502 1.23 18.32 6.66
N ARG A 503 0.37 17.45 7.21
CA ARG A 503 -1.04 17.35 6.80
C ARG A 503 -1.76 18.68 7.07
N TYR A 504 -1.59 19.16 8.30
CA TYR A 504 -2.07 20.40 8.89
C TYR A 504 -1.22 20.67 10.16
N VAL A 505 -1.20 21.91 10.65
CA VAL A 505 -0.43 22.30 11.85
C VAL A 505 -1.30 22.38 13.11
N ALA A 506 -2.63 22.47 12.96
CA ALA A 506 -3.53 22.54 14.11
C ALA A 506 -3.51 21.23 14.91
N PRO A 507 -3.59 21.27 16.26
CA PRO A 507 -3.74 20.07 17.07
C PRO A 507 -4.99 19.28 16.66
N ASP A 508 -4.86 17.96 16.52
CA ASP A 508 -5.98 17.03 16.33
C ASP A 508 -6.34 16.30 17.63
N ASP A 509 -7.14 15.23 17.53
CA ASP A 509 -7.56 14.39 18.67
C ASP A 509 -6.39 13.73 19.43
N PHE A 510 -5.18 13.75 18.87
CA PHE A 510 -3.96 13.09 19.35
C PHE A 510 -2.75 14.04 19.41
N GLY A 511 -2.95 15.36 19.38
CA GLY A 511 -1.90 16.38 19.50
C GLY A 511 -1.43 16.97 18.16
N GLU A 512 -0.28 17.65 18.17
CA GLU A 512 0.33 18.18 16.95
C GLU A 512 1.07 17.05 16.21
N PRO A 513 0.95 16.95 14.87
CA PRO A 513 1.75 16.00 14.11
C PRO A 513 3.26 16.25 14.27
N GLU A 514 4.03 15.21 14.55
CA GLU A 514 5.49 15.31 14.72
C GLU A 514 6.28 14.87 13.48
N THR A 515 5.62 14.15 12.58
CA THR A 515 6.19 13.61 11.34
C THR A 515 5.45 14.15 10.10
N SER A 516 6.09 14.03 8.94
CA SER A 516 5.47 14.38 7.66
C SER A 516 4.83 13.15 7.05
N PHE A 517 3.53 13.24 6.77
CA PHE A 517 2.86 12.28 5.93
C PHE A 517 3.40 12.41 4.50
N THR A 518 4.11 11.39 4.03
CA THR A 518 4.92 11.42 2.80
C THR A 518 4.11 11.85 1.57
N ILE A 519 2.85 11.43 1.49
CA ILE A 519 1.95 11.77 0.37
C ILE A 519 1.68 13.26 0.22
N CYS A 520 1.61 14.01 1.33
CA CYS A 520 1.35 15.45 1.30
C CYS A 520 2.48 16.20 0.61
N THR A 521 3.73 15.74 0.81
CA THR A 521 4.88 16.27 0.08
C THR A 521 4.79 15.98 -1.41
N PHE A 522 4.33 14.79 -1.81
CA PHE A 522 4.08 14.48 -3.22
C PHE A 522 2.94 15.30 -3.83
N TRP A 523 1.86 15.59 -3.09
CA TRP A 523 0.82 16.49 -3.56
C TRP A 523 1.35 17.90 -3.79
N TYR A 524 2.25 18.36 -2.92
CA TYR A 524 2.86 19.67 -3.07
C TYR A 524 3.79 19.72 -4.29
N ILE A 525 4.60 18.69 -4.51
CA ILE A 525 5.39 18.51 -5.73
C ILE A 525 4.50 18.56 -6.98
N ASP A 526 3.39 17.81 -6.98
CA ASP A 526 2.44 17.74 -8.09
C ASP A 526 1.79 19.12 -8.37
N ALA A 527 1.40 19.83 -7.30
CA ALA A 527 0.82 21.16 -7.37
C ALA A 527 1.83 22.21 -7.86
N LEU A 528 3.07 22.20 -7.37
CA LEU A 528 4.16 23.06 -7.86
C LEU A 528 4.37 22.86 -9.37
N ALA A 529 4.43 21.61 -9.82
CA ALA A 529 4.54 21.29 -11.24
C ALA A 529 3.32 21.78 -12.04
N ALA A 530 2.12 21.68 -11.47
CA ALA A 530 0.87 22.12 -12.10
C ALA A 530 0.80 23.65 -12.27
N ILE A 531 1.32 24.43 -11.32
CA ILE A 531 1.39 25.90 -11.40
C ILE A 531 2.61 26.41 -12.19
N GLY A 532 3.39 25.51 -12.80
CA GLY A 532 4.53 25.85 -13.66
C GLY A 532 5.89 25.91 -12.96
N ARG A 533 5.98 25.70 -11.64
CA ARG A 533 7.24 25.67 -10.86
C ARG A 533 7.92 24.29 -10.95
N LYS A 534 8.21 23.83 -12.17
CA LYS A 534 8.68 22.46 -12.44
C LYS A 534 10.07 22.16 -11.88
N ASP A 535 11.00 23.11 -11.95
CA ASP A 535 12.39 22.88 -11.48
C ASP A 535 12.43 22.65 -9.98
N GLU A 536 11.74 23.48 -9.20
CA GLU A 536 11.60 23.30 -7.76
C GLU A 536 10.86 22.00 -7.40
N ALA A 537 9.78 21.68 -8.12
CA ALA A 537 9.07 20.42 -7.94
C ALA A 537 10.01 19.22 -8.17
N ARG A 538 10.89 19.29 -9.18
CA ARG A 538 11.87 18.25 -9.48
C ARG A 538 12.93 18.13 -8.39
N GLU A 539 13.50 19.23 -7.91
CA GLU A 539 14.47 19.22 -6.81
C GLU A 539 13.87 18.65 -5.52
N LEU A 540 12.63 19.03 -5.20
CA LEU A 540 11.91 18.47 -4.04
C LEU A 540 11.62 16.98 -4.24
N PHE A 541 11.19 16.57 -5.43
CA PHE A 541 10.96 15.17 -5.77
C PHE A 541 12.20 14.31 -5.61
N GLU A 542 13.36 14.74 -6.11
CA GLU A 542 14.61 14.00 -6.01
C GLU A 542 15.09 13.85 -4.56
N ARG A 543 14.86 14.87 -3.70
CA ARG A 543 15.14 14.79 -2.26
C ARG A 543 14.25 13.78 -1.55
N ILE A 544 12.95 13.77 -1.82
CA ILE A 544 12.03 12.75 -1.25
C ILE A 544 12.34 11.36 -1.80
N LEU A 545 12.73 11.26 -3.06
CA LEU A 545 13.12 10.00 -3.68
C LEU A 545 14.36 9.39 -2.99
N ALA A 546 15.26 10.20 -2.46
CA ALA A 546 16.42 9.75 -1.69
C ALA A 546 16.06 9.24 -0.28
N ARG A 547 14.84 9.50 0.22
CA ARG A 547 14.34 9.02 1.53
C ARG A 547 13.72 7.62 1.50
N ARG A 548 13.57 7.04 0.30
CA ARG A 548 13.20 5.62 0.16
C ARG A 548 14.20 4.75 0.91
N ASN A 549 13.75 3.60 1.40
CA ASN A 549 14.69 2.62 1.94
C ASN A 549 15.63 2.10 0.82
N HIS A 550 16.64 1.31 1.19
CA HIS A 550 17.65 0.78 0.26
C HIS A 550 17.07 -0.05 -0.90
N LEU A 551 15.81 -0.46 -0.82
CA LEU A 551 15.09 -1.21 -1.85
C LEU A 551 14.09 -0.37 -2.66
N GLY A 552 14.03 0.94 -2.41
CA GLY A 552 13.15 1.86 -3.11
C GLY A 552 11.71 1.89 -2.58
N LEU A 553 11.48 1.46 -1.33
CA LEU A 553 10.15 1.44 -0.69
C LEU A 553 9.93 2.64 0.23
N LEU A 554 8.67 3.04 0.39
CA LEU A 554 8.24 4.16 1.23
C LEU A 554 7.27 3.70 2.33
N SER A 555 7.39 4.30 3.51
CA SER A 555 6.41 4.23 4.58
C SER A 555 5.38 5.36 4.46
N GLU A 556 4.45 5.39 5.41
CA GLU A 556 3.44 6.43 5.53
C GLU A 556 4.07 7.78 5.88
N ASP A 557 4.87 7.81 6.94
CA ASP A 557 5.46 9.01 7.50
C ASP A 557 6.99 9.02 7.42
N LEU A 558 7.55 10.23 7.40
CA LEU A 558 8.98 10.48 7.50
C LEU A 558 9.24 11.50 8.61
N ALA A 559 10.22 11.22 9.46
CA ALA A 559 10.73 12.19 10.43
C ALA A 559 11.43 13.35 9.70
N PHE A 560 11.16 14.60 10.11
CA PHE A 560 11.69 15.79 9.44
C PHE A 560 13.22 15.88 9.47
N ASP A 561 13.83 15.55 10.60
CA ASP A 561 15.25 15.82 10.85
C ASP A 561 16.17 14.81 10.14
N ASN A 562 15.91 13.53 10.35
CA ASN A 562 16.78 12.44 9.87
C ASN A 562 16.17 11.67 8.69
N GLY A 563 14.89 11.87 8.36
CA GLY A 563 14.17 11.13 7.33
C GLY A 563 13.92 9.66 7.68
N GLU A 564 13.92 9.31 8.96
CA GLU A 564 13.55 7.97 9.41
C GLU A 564 12.09 7.66 9.02
N ALA A 565 11.86 6.44 8.53
CA ALA A 565 10.57 5.94 8.13
C ALA A 565 9.70 5.56 9.35
N TRP A 566 8.47 6.08 9.37
CA TRP A 566 7.43 5.84 10.38
C TRP A 566 6.08 5.53 9.72
N GLY A 567 5.11 5.13 10.54
CA GLY A 567 3.79 4.68 10.09
C GLY A 567 3.82 3.38 9.29
N ASN A 568 2.69 2.96 8.77
CA ASN A 568 2.56 1.62 8.18
C ASN A 568 3.38 1.44 6.88
N PHE A 569 3.72 0.19 6.56
CA PHE A 569 4.72 -0.15 5.53
C PHE A 569 4.37 -1.42 4.71
N PRO A 570 4.72 -1.45 3.40
CA PRO A 570 4.90 -0.27 2.56
C PRO A 570 3.57 0.48 2.44
N GLN A 571 3.60 1.81 2.45
CA GLN A 571 2.37 2.58 2.32
C GLN A 571 2.00 2.75 0.85
N THR A 572 0.81 2.27 0.47
CA THR A 572 0.35 2.38 -0.92
C THR A 572 0.22 3.84 -1.36
N TYR A 573 -0.29 4.71 -0.49
CA TYR A 573 -0.51 6.10 -0.85
C TYR A 573 0.79 6.84 -1.17
N SER A 574 1.86 6.62 -0.39
CA SER A 574 3.19 7.18 -0.66
C SER A 574 3.75 6.73 -2.02
N HIS A 575 3.56 5.46 -2.39
CA HIS A 575 3.95 4.93 -3.69
C HIS A 575 3.10 5.48 -4.86
N VAL A 576 1.83 5.79 -4.63
CA VAL A 576 0.97 6.52 -5.60
C VAL A 576 1.58 7.90 -5.87
N GLY A 577 1.89 8.66 -4.82
CA GLY A 577 2.48 9.99 -4.94
C GLY A 577 3.75 9.99 -5.77
N LEU A 578 4.64 9.03 -5.52
CA LEU A 578 5.86 8.84 -6.29
C LEU A 578 5.58 8.64 -7.78
N ILE A 579 4.69 7.70 -8.13
CA ILE A 579 4.36 7.41 -9.54
C ILE A 579 3.75 8.63 -10.23
N ILE A 580 2.81 9.30 -9.57
CA ILE A 580 2.12 10.48 -10.12
C ILE A 580 3.13 11.61 -10.38
N ALA A 581 3.97 11.94 -9.40
CA ALA A 581 4.96 12.98 -9.52
C ALA A 581 6.01 12.65 -10.61
N ALA A 582 6.53 11.42 -10.63
CA ALA A 582 7.48 10.97 -11.66
C ALA A 582 6.90 11.09 -13.07
N MET A 583 5.64 10.64 -13.27
CA MET A 583 4.97 10.74 -14.56
C MET A 583 4.76 12.19 -15.01
N ARG A 584 4.51 13.12 -14.08
CA ARG A 584 4.30 14.53 -14.40
C ARG A 584 5.61 15.29 -14.66
N LEU A 585 6.67 14.95 -13.92
CA LEU A 585 7.96 15.66 -13.94
C LEU A 585 8.97 15.06 -14.93
N SER A 586 8.75 13.84 -15.40
CA SER A 586 9.65 13.20 -16.35
C SER A 586 9.71 14.01 -17.63
N ARG A 587 10.91 14.11 -18.17
CA ARG A 587 11.14 14.56 -19.54
C ARG A 587 10.39 13.66 -20.53
N SER A 588 10.07 14.22 -21.69
CA SER A 588 9.44 13.46 -22.76
C SER A 588 10.45 12.55 -23.48
N TRP A 589 10.00 11.46 -24.09
CA TRP A 589 10.86 10.59 -24.91
C TRP A 589 11.45 11.32 -26.14
N GLN A 590 10.82 12.41 -26.60
CA GLN A 590 11.34 13.26 -27.68
C GLN A 590 12.58 14.05 -27.26
N GLU A 591 12.69 14.43 -25.98
CA GLU A 591 13.89 15.11 -25.46
C GLU A 591 15.10 14.18 -25.33
N ALA A 592 14.87 12.85 -25.29
CA ALA A 592 15.93 11.85 -25.20
C ALA A 592 16.52 11.43 -26.55
N SER A 593 15.78 11.66 -27.64
CA SER A 593 16.08 11.16 -28.98
C SER A 593 16.89 12.12 -29.83
#